data_AF-A0A956BPH2-F1
#
_entry.id   AF-A0A956BPH2-F1
#
_cell.length_a   1.000
_cell.length_b   1.000
_cell.length_c   1.000
_cell.angle_alpha   90.00
_cell.angle_beta   90.00
_cell.angle_gamma   90.00
#
_symmetry.space_group_name_H-M   'P 1'
#
loop_
_entity.id
_entity.type
_entity.pdbx_description
1 polymer ?
#
loop_
_entity_poly.entity_id
_entity_poly.type
_entity_poly.pdbx_seq_one_letter_code
_entity_poly.pdbx_strand_id
1 'polypeptide(L)'
;MHERIPNIGHIVQVGIRDFGAREATRIEDWGDLTAFTDHELAWELGSGEPWMRIAARVLRPLPKKVWVSFDIDGLDPALCPATGTPVPGGLSWRHAMLLLQLLAEGHQIVGFDLVEVGDAEWDANVGARLLYKLAGWAINTRSGPLRPR
;
A
#
# COMPACT_ATOMS: atom_id res chain seq x y z
N MET A 1 7.97 24.85 5.70
CA MET A 1 8.17 24.71 4.24
C MET A 1 7.24 23.60 3.78
N HIS A 2 6.03 23.95 3.32
CA HIS A 2 5.06 23.00 2.79
C HIS A 2 5.21 22.98 1.29
N GLU A 3 6.11 22.15 0.77
CA GLU A 3 6.23 22.00 -0.67
C GLU A 3 5.23 20.94 -1.11
N ARG A 4 4.01 21.37 -1.45
CA ARG A 4 3.04 20.53 -2.15
C ARG A 4 3.74 20.00 -3.40
N ILE A 5 3.83 18.68 -3.53
CA ILE A 5 4.39 18.07 -4.73
C ILE A 5 3.45 18.40 -5.90
N PRO A 6 3.93 19.11 -6.94
CA PRO A 6 3.09 19.49 -8.05
C PRO A 6 2.41 18.26 -8.68
N ASN A 7 1.12 18.37 -8.98
CA ASN A 7 0.30 17.31 -9.58
C ASN A 7 -0.03 16.10 -8.68
N ILE A 8 0.27 16.15 -7.38
CA ILE A 8 -0.26 15.18 -6.41
C ILE A 8 -1.50 15.78 -5.75
N GLY A 9 -2.66 15.19 -6.04
CA GLY A 9 -3.96 15.66 -5.56
C GLY A 9 -4.39 15.06 -4.22
N HIS A 10 -4.02 13.81 -3.94
CA HIS A 10 -4.33 13.12 -2.68
C HIS A 10 -3.31 12.03 -2.42
N ILE A 11 -2.97 11.78 -1.15
CA ILE A 11 -2.08 10.71 -0.71
C ILE A 11 -2.86 9.82 0.25
N VAL A 12 -2.89 8.51 -0.03
CA VAL A 12 -3.40 7.50 0.91
C VAL A 12 -2.23 6.66 1.40
N GLN A 13 -2.05 6.59 2.71
CA GLN A 13 -1.07 5.73 3.36
C GLN A 13 -1.77 4.60 4.09
N VAL A 14 -1.21 3.39 4.03
CA VAL A 14 -1.85 2.16 4.55
C VAL A 14 -0.83 1.37 5.33
N GLY A 15 -1.19 0.92 6.53
CA GLY A 15 -0.32 0.07 7.37
C GLY A 15 0.73 0.85 8.15
N ILE A 16 0.58 2.17 8.30
CA ILE A 16 1.48 2.98 9.14
C ILE A 16 1.39 2.50 10.59
N ARG A 17 2.54 2.31 11.22
CA ARG A 17 2.64 1.72 12.56
C ARG A 17 3.83 2.17 13.40
N ASP A 18 4.82 2.80 12.78
CA ASP A 18 5.92 3.45 13.50
C ASP A 18 6.03 4.89 13.01
N PHE A 19 5.56 5.83 13.83
CA PHE A 19 5.62 7.26 13.53
C PHE A 19 5.70 8.06 14.82
N GLY A 20 6.53 9.10 14.81
CA GLY A 20 6.70 10.01 15.93
C GLY A 20 5.57 11.04 16.03
N ALA A 21 5.48 11.73 17.18
CA ALA A 21 4.48 12.78 17.42
C ALA A 21 4.46 13.87 16.31
N ARG A 22 5.61 14.16 15.69
CA ARG A 22 5.72 15.13 14.59
C ARG A 22 5.07 14.64 13.29
N GLU A 23 5.06 13.34 13.04
CA GLU A 23 4.42 12.73 11.88
C GLU A 23 2.91 12.62 12.08
N ALA A 24 2.46 12.35 13.31
CA ALA A 24 1.05 12.42 13.69
C ALA A 24 0.45 13.81 13.40
N THR A 25 1.10 14.88 13.88
CA THR A 25 0.65 16.25 13.60
C THR A 25 0.70 16.58 12.11
N ARG A 26 1.67 16.05 11.36
CA ARG A 26 1.73 16.23 9.90
C ARG A 26 0.59 15.53 9.16
N ILE A 27 0.13 14.38 9.65
CA ILE A 27 -1.02 13.70 9.07
C ILE A 27 -2.27 14.56 9.24
N GLU A 28 -2.43 15.20 10.39
CA GLU A 28 -3.56 16.08 10.69
C GLU A 28 -3.53 17.40 9.89
N ASP A 29 -2.33 17.96 9.69
CA ASP A 29 -2.15 19.26 9.02
C ASP A 29 -2.16 19.16 7.47
N TRP A 30 -1.89 17.98 6.91
CA TRP A 30 -1.85 17.77 5.46
C TRP A 30 -3.25 17.40 4.95
N GLY A 31 -4.08 18.40 4.64
CA GLY A 31 -5.49 18.20 4.26
C GLY A 31 -5.78 17.27 3.05
N ASP A 32 -4.78 16.92 2.26
CA ASP A 32 -4.86 15.97 1.13
C ASP A 32 -4.20 14.60 1.45
N LEU A 33 -3.92 14.30 2.73
CA LEU A 33 -3.37 13.03 3.20
C LEU A 33 -4.43 12.28 3.99
N THR A 34 -4.57 10.98 3.74
CA THR A 34 -5.37 10.08 4.57
C THR A 34 -4.53 8.88 4.96
N ALA A 35 -4.34 8.68 6.26
CA ALA A 35 -3.57 7.57 6.80
C ALA A 35 -4.52 6.53 7.42
N PHE A 36 -4.32 5.26 7.05
CA PHE A 36 -4.95 4.10 7.68
C PHE A 36 -3.87 3.32 8.41
N THR A 37 -3.90 3.39 9.74
CA THR A 37 -2.85 2.79 10.59
C THR A 37 -3.04 1.28 10.70
N ASP A 38 -1.95 0.54 10.95
CA ASP A 38 -2.01 -0.90 11.22
C ASP A 38 -2.97 -1.22 12.39
N HIS A 39 -2.97 -0.38 13.44
CA HIS A 39 -3.86 -0.56 14.59
C HIS A 39 -5.35 -0.43 14.21
N GLU A 40 -5.73 0.56 13.40
CA GLU A 40 -7.10 0.73 12.92
C GLU A 40 -7.53 -0.47 12.07
N LEU A 41 -6.68 -0.89 11.14
CA LEU A 41 -6.96 -2.03 10.25
C LEU A 41 -7.09 -3.34 11.06
N ALA A 42 -6.22 -3.55 12.03
CA ALA A 42 -6.26 -4.71 12.92
C ALA A 42 -7.53 -4.73 13.79
N TRP A 43 -7.96 -3.57 14.30
CA TRP A 43 -9.19 -3.45 15.08
C TRP A 43 -10.44 -3.80 14.25
N GLU A 44 -10.53 -3.30 13.01
CA GLU A 44 -11.64 -3.62 12.10
C GLU A 44 -11.68 -5.11 11.76
N LEU A 45 -10.52 -5.71 11.43
CA LEU A 45 -10.41 -7.14 11.19
C LEU A 45 -10.82 -7.95 12.42
N GLY A 46 -10.34 -7.58 13.60
CA GLY A 46 -10.69 -8.22 14.88
C GLY A 46 -12.17 -8.08 15.25
N SER A 47 -12.82 -7.01 14.77
CA SER A 47 -14.26 -6.77 14.92
C SER A 47 -15.12 -7.54 13.91
N GLY A 48 -14.50 -8.32 13.02
CA GLY A 48 -15.17 -9.14 12.03
C GLY A 48 -15.48 -8.45 10.70
N GLU A 49 -14.97 -7.23 10.48
CA GLU A 49 -15.11 -6.57 9.17
C GLU A 49 -14.27 -7.30 8.12
N PRO A 50 -14.86 -7.75 7.00
CA PRO A 50 -14.10 -8.45 5.97
C PRO A 50 -13.06 -7.53 5.33
N TRP A 51 -11.83 -8.03 5.16
CA TRP A 51 -10.73 -7.27 4.53
C TRP A 51 -11.13 -6.61 3.20
N MET A 52 -11.96 -7.27 2.39
CA MET A 52 -12.46 -6.71 1.13
C MET A 52 -13.21 -5.38 1.30
N ARG A 53 -13.99 -5.22 2.37
CA ARG A 53 -14.71 -3.97 2.66
C ARG A 53 -13.76 -2.90 3.20
N ILE A 54 -12.81 -3.29 4.05
CA ILE A 54 -11.74 -2.41 4.56
C ILE A 54 -10.91 -1.87 3.39
N ALA A 55 -10.39 -2.75 2.53
CA ALA A 55 -9.60 -2.39 1.36
C ALA A 55 -10.38 -1.47 0.42
N ALA A 56 -11.66 -1.78 0.13
CA ALA A 56 -12.50 -0.89 -0.67
C ALA A 56 -12.62 0.50 -0.04
N ARG A 57 -12.82 0.60 1.29
CA ARG A 57 -12.88 1.86 2.04
C ARG A 57 -11.58 2.65 1.93
N VAL A 58 -10.44 2.00 2.14
CA VAL A 58 -9.09 2.59 2.07
C VAL A 58 -8.85 3.25 0.71
N LEU A 59 -9.32 2.62 -0.37
CA LEU A 59 -9.10 3.09 -1.73
C LEU A 59 -10.06 4.21 -2.17
N ARG A 60 -11.18 4.45 -1.47
CA ARG A 60 -12.21 5.45 -1.87
C ARG A 60 -11.69 6.88 -2.11
N PRO A 61 -10.72 7.41 -1.34
CA PRO A 61 -10.24 8.78 -1.53
C PRO A 61 -9.36 8.94 -2.79
N LEU A 62 -8.91 7.86 -3.41
CA LEU A 62 -7.94 7.93 -4.50
C LEU A 62 -8.56 8.44 -5.81
N PRO A 63 -7.84 9.29 -6.57
CA PRO A 63 -8.28 9.73 -7.89
C PRO A 63 -8.08 8.62 -8.93
N LYS A 64 -8.71 8.76 -10.11
CA LYS A 64 -8.65 7.71 -11.16
C LYS A 64 -7.23 7.30 -11.56
N LYS A 65 -6.23 8.19 -11.49
CA LYS A 65 -4.83 7.89 -11.81
C LYS A 65 -4.02 7.86 -10.53
N VAL A 66 -3.31 6.76 -10.29
CA VAL A 66 -2.58 6.52 -9.03
C VAL A 66 -1.14 6.12 -9.31
N TRP A 67 -0.24 6.59 -8.45
CA TRP A 67 1.12 6.07 -8.32
C TRP A 67 1.17 5.19 -7.07
N VAL A 68 1.84 4.03 -7.15
CA VAL A 68 1.99 3.11 -6.02
C VAL A 68 3.44 3.10 -5.56
N SER A 69 3.72 3.70 -4.41
CA SER A 69 4.99 3.46 -3.70
C SER A 69 4.73 2.37 -2.67
N PHE A 70 5.43 1.25 -2.79
CA PHE A 70 5.29 0.11 -1.89
C PHE A 70 6.60 -0.09 -1.12
N ASP A 71 6.56 0.23 0.16
CA ASP A 71 7.60 -0.20 1.10
C ASP A 71 7.34 -1.65 1.53
N ILE A 72 8.31 -2.54 1.29
CA ILE A 72 8.13 -3.96 1.59
C ILE A 72 7.97 -4.21 3.10
N ASP A 73 8.50 -3.31 3.94
CA ASP A 73 8.37 -3.40 5.38
C ASP A 73 6.94 -3.15 5.86
N GLY A 74 6.04 -2.69 4.98
CA GLY A 74 4.59 -2.64 5.19
C GLY A 74 3.92 -4.02 5.25
N LEU A 75 4.63 -5.08 4.89
CA LEU A 75 4.19 -6.46 5.06
C LEU A 75 4.43 -6.96 6.49
N ASP A 76 3.85 -8.11 6.80
CA ASP A 76 4.22 -8.88 7.99
C ASP A 76 5.74 -9.22 7.95
N PRO A 77 6.51 -9.01 9.03
CA PRO A 77 7.94 -9.29 9.06
C PRO A 77 8.32 -10.73 8.71
N ALA A 78 7.42 -11.71 8.80
CA ALA A 78 7.67 -13.07 8.32
C ALA A 78 7.87 -13.14 6.79
N LEU A 79 7.47 -12.11 6.04
CA LEU A 79 7.61 -12.02 4.59
C LEU A 79 8.88 -11.27 4.16
N CYS A 80 9.39 -10.35 4.98
CA CYS A 80 10.63 -9.60 4.69
C CYS A 80 11.39 -9.29 5.99
N PRO A 81 11.93 -10.31 6.69
CA PRO A 81 12.56 -10.13 8.00
C PRO A 81 13.88 -9.35 7.97
N ALA A 82 14.56 -9.29 6.83
CA ALA A 82 15.85 -8.63 6.63
C ALA A 82 15.72 -7.24 5.99
N THR A 83 14.53 -6.64 6.01
CA THR A 83 14.35 -5.22 5.67
C THR A 83 14.99 -4.30 6.71
N GLY A 84 15.13 -3.00 6.40
CA GLY A 84 15.82 -2.03 7.27
C GLY A 84 15.17 -1.85 8.65
N THR A 85 13.84 -1.95 8.74
CA THR A 85 13.09 -1.70 9.99
C THR A 85 11.92 -2.69 10.16
N PRO A 86 12.15 -3.96 10.55
CA PRO A 86 11.06 -4.90 10.74
C PRO A 86 10.22 -4.54 11.99
N VAL A 87 8.94 -4.20 11.78
CA VAL A 87 7.99 -3.86 12.86
C VAL A 87 6.88 -4.92 12.95
N PRO A 88 6.59 -5.50 14.14
CA PRO A 88 5.50 -6.46 14.30
C PRO A 88 4.13 -5.97 13.78
N GLY A 89 3.29 -6.89 13.30
CA GLY A 89 2.00 -6.61 12.67
C GLY A 89 2.11 -6.56 11.15
N GLY A 90 1.22 -5.83 10.47
CA GLY A 90 1.35 -5.52 9.05
C GLY A 90 0.47 -6.33 8.12
N LEU A 91 0.58 -6.02 6.83
CA LEU A 91 -0.23 -6.68 5.82
C LEU A 91 0.30 -8.09 5.57
N SER A 92 -0.56 -9.08 5.75
CA SER A 92 -0.30 -10.40 5.17
C SER A 92 -0.18 -10.28 3.64
N TRP A 93 0.50 -11.24 3.00
CA TRP A 93 0.59 -11.31 1.55
C TRP A 93 -0.80 -11.22 0.89
N ARG A 94 -1.79 -11.94 1.44
CA ARG A 94 -3.16 -11.94 0.91
C ARG A 94 -3.83 -10.58 1.05
N HIS A 95 -3.58 -9.86 2.15
CA HIS A 95 -4.12 -8.52 2.34
C HIS A 95 -3.56 -7.54 1.29
N ALA A 96 -2.23 -7.52 1.12
CA ALA A 96 -1.57 -6.69 0.12
C ALA A 96 -2.03 -7.02 -1.30
N MET A 97 -2.11 -8.31 -1.66
CA MET A 97 -2.54 -8.72 -3.01
C MET A 97 -3.99 -8.32 -3.30
N LEU A 98 -4.91 -8.47 -2.34
CA LEU A 98 -6.30 -8.06 -2.55
C LEU A 98 -6.41 -6.54 -2.67
N LEU A 99 -5.69 -5.78 -1.84
CA LEU A 99 -5.69 -4.32 -1.89
C LEU A 99 -5.21 -3.82 -3.25
N LEU A 100 -4.08 -4.34 -3.75
CA LEU A 100 -3.52 -3.96 -5.04
C LEU A 100 -4.38 -4.42 -6.22
N GLN A 101 -5.05 -5.58 -6.10
CA GLN A 101 -6.01 -6.04 -7.10
C GLN A 101 -7.22 -5.08 -7.18
N LEU A 102 -7.85 -4.75 -6.05
CA LEU A 102 -8.98 -3.80 -6.02
C LEU A 102 -8.56 -2.42 -6.51
N LEU A 103 -7.33 -1.98 -6.18
CA LEU A 103 -6.76 -0.75 -6.71
C LEU A 103 -6.73 -0.80 -8.24
N ALA A 104 -6.20 -1.87 -8.83
CA ALA A 104 -6.08 -2.05 -10.26
C ALA A 104 -7.43 -2.19 -10.99
N GLU A 105 -8.46 -2.69 -10.32
CA GLU A 105 -9.82 -2.76 -10.85
C GLU A 105 -10.50 -1.38 -10.89
N GLY A 106 -10.25 -0.53 -9.88
CA GLY A 106 -10.84 0.80 -9.77
C GLY A 106 -10.06 1.93 -10.45
N HIS A 107 -8.73 1.79 -10.58
CA HIS A 107 -7.82 2.90 -10.87
C HIS A 107 -6.84 2.56 -11.99
N GLN A 108 -6.31 3.60 -12.63
CA GLN A 108 -5.20 3.51 -13.59
C GLN A 108 -3.89 3.69 -12.83
N ILE A 109 -3.08 2.63 -12.74
CA ILE A 109 -1.75 2.71 -12.13
C ILE A 109 -0.79 3.30 -13.17
N VAL A 110 -0.37 4.55 -12.96
CA VAL A 110 0.48 5.29 -13.91
C VAL A 110 1.96 4.98 -13.71
N GLY A 111 2.34 4.48 -12.54
CA GLY A 111 3.69 4.04 -12.20
C GLY A 111 3.73 3.45 -10.79
N PHE A 112 4.87 2.87 -10.44
CA PHE A 112 5.09 2.31 -9.12
C PHE A 112 6.59 2.24 -8.80
N ASP A 113 6.89 2.12 -7.51
CA ASP A 113 8.19 1.76 -6.96
C ASP A 113 8.00 0.69 -5.87
N LEU A 114 9.02 -0.16 -5.73
CA LEU A 114 9.16 -1.13 -4.65
C LEU A 114 10.49 -0.84 -3.96
N VAL A 115 10.45 -0.55 -2.67
CA VAL A 115 11.62 -0.11 -1.89
C VAL A 115 11.88 -1.02 -0.70
N GLU A 116 13.06 -0.85 -0.08
CA GLU A 116 13.50 -1.50 1.16
C GLU A 116 13.50 -3.05 1.17
N VAL A 117 13.59 -3.67 -0.01
CA VAL A 117 13.74 -5.12 -0.15
C VAL A 117 15.05 -5.58 0.48
N GLY A 118 14.94 -6.44 1.50
CA GLY A 118 16.09 -7.06 2.16
C GLY A 118 16.93 -7.92 1.20
N ASP A 119 18.18 -8.14 1.56
CA ASP A 119 19.16 -8.88 0.75
C ASP A 119 19.13 -10.40 0.96
N ALA A 120 18.38 -10.88 1.94
CA ALA A 120 18.16 -12.30 2.18
C ALA A 120 17.41 -12.96 1.01
N GLU A 121 17.69 -14.25 0.77
CA GLU A 121 17.07 -15.00 -0.34
C GLU A 121 15.54 -15.00 -0.29
N TRP A 122 14.97 -15.09 0.90
CA TRP A 122 13.53 -15.06 1.12
C TRP A 122 12.93 -13.68 0.79
N ASP A 123 13.53 -12.62 1.31
CA ASP A 123 13.15 -11.23 1.07
C ASP A 123 13.19 -10.90 -0.43
N ALA A 124 14.26 -11.31 -1.11
CA ALA A 124 14.38 -11.18 -2.56
C ALA A 124 13.28 -11.96 -3.32
N ASN A 125 12.91 -13.16 -2.84
CA ASN A 125 11.86 -13.98 -3.42
C ASN A 125 10.47 -13.32 -3.31
N VAL A 126 10.18 -12.73 -2.16
CA VAL A 126 8.94 -12.00 -1.86
C VAL A 126 8.90 -10.69 -2.65
N GLY A 127 9.97 -9.91 -2.61
CA GLY A 127 10.11 -8.67 -3.37
C GLY A 127 9.98 -8.88 -4.87
N ALA A 128 10.63 -9.89 -5.44
CA ALA A 128 10.51 -10.21 -6.87
C ALA A 128 9.06 -10.56 -7.28
N ARG A 129 8.33 -11.30 -6.44
CA ARG A 129 6.91 -11.63 -6.69
C ARG A 129 6.03 -10.40 -6.60
N LEU A 130 6.27 -9.53 -5.61
CA LEU A 130 5.53 -8.29 -5.44
C LEU A 130 5.77 -7.35 -6.62
N LEU A 131 7.02 -7.20 -7.04
CA LEU A 131 7.41 -6.43 -8.22
C LEU A 131 6.72 -6.96 -9.49
N TYR A 132 6.74 -8.28 -9.69
CA TYR A 132 6.05 -8.93 -10.81
C TYR A 132 4.55 -8.62 -10.82
N LYS A 133 3.90 -8.64 -9.65
CA LYS A 133 2.48 -8.32 -9.49
C LYS A 133 2.19 -6.85 -9.79
N LEU A 134 2.97 -5.92 -9.23
CA LEU A 134 2.85 -4.48 -9.51
C LEU A 134 2.99 -4.19 -11.00
N ALA A 135 3.99 -4.77 -11.66
CA ALA A 135 4.18 -4.64 -13.11
C ALA A 135 2.96 -5.15 -13.90
N GLY A 136 2.46 -6.34 -13.54
CA GLY A 136 1.28 -6.93 -14.18
C GLY A 136 0.03 -6.05 -14.05
N TRP A 137 -0.25 -5.54 -12.85
CA TRP A 137 -1.39 -4.64 -12.62
C TRP A 137 -1.22 -3.30 -13.33
N ALA A 138 -0.03 -2.70 -13.31
CA ALA A 138 0.24 -1.45 -14.02
C ALA A 138 0.00 -1.57 -15.53
N ILE A 139 0.44 -2.67 -16.15
CA ILE A 139 0.20 -2.95 -17.58
C ILE A 139 -1.30 -3.16 -17.85
N ASN A 140 -1.97 -3.94 -17.01
CA ASN A 140 -3.39 -4.25 -17.16
C ASN A 140 -4.24 -2.98 -17.13
N THR A 141 -4.01 -2.10 -16.15
CA THR A 141 -4.83 -0.88 -15.98
C THR A 141 -4.70 0.13 -17.13
N ARG A 142 -3.59 0.09 -17.88
CA ARG A 142 -3.36 0.93 -19.06
C ARG A 142 -4.07 0.42 -20.31
N SER A 143 -4.36 -0.88 -20.37
CA SER A 143 -4.86 -1.55 -21.57
C SER A 143 -6.40 -1.49 -21.71
N GLY A 144 -7.09 -0.80 -20.80
CA GLY A 144 -8.52 -1.03 -20.55
C GLY A 144 -8.75 -2.37 -19.84
N PRO A 145 -9.96 -2.67 -19.33
CA PRO A 145 -10.20 -3.91 -18.61
C PRO A 145 -9.82 -5.12 -19.48
N LEU A 146 -8.85 -5.93 -19.02
CA LEU A 146 -8.62 -7.25 -19.57
C LEU A 146 -9.94 -8.02 -19.49
N ARG A 147 -10.53 -8.32 -20.65
CA ARG A 147 -11.69 -9.22 -20.72
C ARG A 147 -11.29 -10.54 -20.07
N PRO A 148 -12.10 -11.09 -19.15
CA PRO A 148 -11.81 -12.40 -18.56
C PRO A 148 -11.74 -13.44 -19.70
N ARG A 149 -10.75 -14.33 -19.60
CA ARG A 149 -10.76 -15.61 -20.31
C ARG A 149 -11.58 -16.61 -19.50
#